data_AF-A0A1I3TDG1-F1
#
_entry.id   AF-A0A1I3TDG1-F1
#
_cell.length_a   1.000
_cell.length_b   1.000
_cell.length_c   1.000
_cell.angle_alpha   90.00
_cell.angle_beta   90.00
_cell.angle_gamma   90.00
#
_symmetry.space_group_name_H-M   'P 1'
#
loop_
_entity.id
_entity.type
_entity.pdbx_description
1 polymer ?
#
loop_
_entity_poly.entity_id
_entity_poly.type
_entity_poly.pdbx_seq_one_letter_code
_entity_poly.pdbx_strand_id
1 'polypeptide(L)'
;MAERILKAEPDWFGAAQALVEGLQAQSTLDGRVDVLERVCLDLGEALYPGFAKLLAAVDHFGDQAVKVLVADALAQALMTARLPSTRLPAWGAGGFAGLGGLDGPLRTNSRNVGPLEFLCVWLVRDVSDETLSGEAFETAATYLIDLVSASPRAAALYVDKLRADAGDPTEGLHNAQTRRLIETLAERWAAGDAPAEVARAVARTAEADRGATRWGLPLR
;
A
#
# COMPACT_ATOMS: atom_id res chain seq x y z
N MET A 1 8.23 21.41 -11.23
CA MET A 1 9.00 20.37 -10.51
C MET A 1 9.60 19.46 -11.56
N ALA A 2 10.89 19.13 -11.46
CA ALA A 2 11.51 18.20 -12.41
C ALA A 2 10.84 16.82 -12.29
N GLU A 3 10.48 16.23 -13.41
CA GLU A 3 9.98 14.86 -13.49
C GLU A 3 11.06 13.93 -12.95
N ARG A 4 10.75 13.21 -11.86
CA ARG A 4 11.67 12.25 -11.26
C ARG A 4 11.42 10.89 -11.90
N ILE A 5 12.49 10.31 -12.42
CA ILE A 5 12.48 8.96 -13.00
C ILE A 5 13.48 8.14 -12.18
N LEU A 6 13.09 6.94 -11.77
CA LEU A 6 14.00 6.02 -11.10
C LEU A 6 15.13 5.61 -12.07
N LYS A 7 16.33 5.39 -11.53
CA LYS A 7 17.43 4.78 -12.31
C LYS A 7 16.97 3.41 -12.83
N ALA A 8 17.55 2.96 -13.94
CA ALA A 8 17.29 1.62 -14.49
C ALA A 8 17.54 0.51 -13.44
N GLU A 9 18.58 0.68 -12.61
CA GLU A 9 18.86 -0.15 -11.44
C GLU A 9 18.96 0.76 -10.20
N PRO A 10 17.87 0.96 -9.45
CA PRO A 10 17.91 1.71 -8.20
C PRO A 10 18.68 0.93 -7.14
N ASP A 11 19.54 1.63 -6.40
CA ASP A 11 20.21 1.09 -5.22
C ASP A 11 19.23 1.07 -4.03
N TRP A 12 18.46 -0.01 -3.93
CA TRP A 12 17.46 -0.18 -2.86
C TRP A 12 18.08 -0.37 -1.49
N PHE A 13 19.28 -0.96 -1.40
CA PHE A 13 20.00 -1.09 -0.15
C PHE A 13 20.42 0.29 0.38
N GLY A 14 21.09 1.10 -0.47
CA GLY A 14 21.48 2.46 -0.11
C GLY A 14 20.28 3.35 0.22
N ALA A 15 19.17 3.20 -0.49
CA ALA A 15 17.93 3.94 -0.19
C ALA A 15 17.32 3.53 1.17
N ALA A 16 17.28 2.23 1.47
CA ALA A 16 16.81 1.73 2.76
C ALA A 16 17.71 2.21 3.91
N GLN A 17 19.04 2.16 3.73
CA GLN A 17 19.99 2.67 4.70
C GLN A 17 19.77 4.17 4.96
N ALA A 18 19.65 4.98 3.90
CA ALA A 18 19.41 6.42 4.05
C ALA A 18 18.09 6.74 4.76
N LEU A 19 17.02 5.96 4.51
CA LEU A 19 15.77 6.08 5.24
C LEU A 19 15.97 5.80 6.73
N VAL A 20 16.64 4.69 7.06
CA VAL A 20 16.89 4.27 8.45
C VAL A 20 17.74 5.30 9.19
N GLU A 21 18.82 5.80 8.58
CA GLU A 21 19.65 6.87 9.13
C GLU A 21 18.83 8.14 9.40
N GLY A 22 17.96 8.51 8.44
CA GLY A 22 17.04 9.63 8.58
C GLY A 22 16.09 9.48 9.77
N LEU A 23 15.55 8.28 10.00
CA LEU A 23 14.67 7.97 11.13
C LEU A 23 15.42 7.94 12.47
N GLN A 24 16.64 7.41 12.49
CA GLN A 24 17.49 7.36 13.68
C GLN A 24 17.95 8.75 14.13
N ALA A 25 18.16 9.67 13.18
CA ALA A 25 18.51 11.06 13.47
C ALA A 25 17.39 11.83 14.18
N GLN A 26 16.16 11.31 14.20
CA GLN A 26 15.02 11.92 14.87
C GLN A 26 14.85 11.40 16.31
N SER A 27 14.78 12.34 17.25
CA SER A 27 14.58 12.06 18.67
C SER A 27 13.11 11.82 19.06
N THR A 28 12.16 12.17 18.20
CA THR A 28 10.71 12.03 18.45
C THR A 28 10.06 11.13 17.40
N LEU A 29 8.96 10.48 17.77
CA LEU A 29 8.17 9.68 16.82
C LEU A 29 7.56 10.57 15.72
N ASP A 30 7.11 11.78 16.05
CA ASP A 30 6.57 12.71 15.05
C ASP A 30 7.63 13.15 14.03
N GLY A 31 8.87 13.40 14.48
CA GLY A 31 9.98 13.69 13.56
C GLY A 31 10.26 12.52 12.60
N ARG A 32 10.10 11.27 13.07
CA ARG A 32 10.18 10.08 12.20
C ARG A 32 9.04 10.01 11.18
N VAL A 33 7.84 10.40 11.57
CA VAL A 33 6.70 10.55 10.63
C VAL A 33 7.02 11.60 9.57
N ASP A 34 7.59 12.74 9.96
CA ASP A 34 7.99 13.80 9.02
C ASP A 34 8.98 13.29 7.96
N VAL A 35 9.93 12.42 8.35
CA VAL A 35 10.86 11.77 7.42
C VAL A 35 10.12 10.85 6.44
N LEU A 36 9.23 9.99 6.93
CA LEU A 36 8.45 9.08 6.07
C LEU A 36 7.57 9.84 5.06
N GLU A 37 6.86 10.87 5.51
CA GLU A 37 6.06 11.73 4.65
C GLU A 37 6.94 12.44 3.63
N ARG A 38 8.09 12.97 4.04
CA ARG A 38 9.00 13.68 3.13
C ARG A 38 9.47 12.77 2.02
N VAL A 39 9.87 11.53 2.33
CA VAL A 39 10.29 10.54 1.32
C VAL A 39 9.16 10.23 0.35
N CYS A 40 7.94 10.01 0.86
CA CYS A 40 6.77 9.74 0.02
C CYS A 40 6.43 10.93 -0.90
N LEU A 41 6.45 12.16 -0.36
CA LEU A 41 6.20 13.39 -1.12
C LEU A 41 7.28 13.67 -2.17
N ASP A 42 8.54 13.41 -1.83
CA ASP A 42 9.68 13.61 -2.72
C ASP A 42 9.71 12.58 -3.86
N LEU A 43 9.24 11.36 -3.64
CA LEU A 43 9.00 10.38 -4.72
C LEU A 43 7.85 10.82 -5.63
N GLY A 44 6.79 11.37 -5.04
CA GLY A 44 5.58 11.77 -5.75
C GLY A 44 4.65 10.59 -6.08
N GLU A 45 3.42 10.90 -6.46
CA GLU A 45 2.34 9.91 -6.66
C GLU A 45 2.69 8.83 -7.70
N ALA A 46 3.41 9.20 -8.78
CA ALA A 46 3.80 8.30 -9.86
C ALA A 46 4.82 7.23 -9.44
N LEU A 47 5.68 7.53 -8.45
CA LEU A 47 6.72 6.64 -7.97
C LEU A 47 6.37 5.98 -6.63
N TYR A 48 5.09 5.95 -6.27
CA TYR A 48 4.63 5.26 -5.07
C TYR A 48 4.96 3.75 -5.03
N PRO A 49 4.97 3.00 -6.16
CA PRO A 49 5.58 1.66 -6.20
C PRO A 49 7.00 1.62 -5.63
N GLY A 50 7.79 2.67 -5.86
CA GLY A 50 9.13 2.81 -5.31
C GLY A 50 9.14 2.98 -3.79
N PHE A 51 8.13 3.64 -3.22
CA PHE A 51 7.97 3.73 -1.77
C PHE A 51 7.65 2.35 -1.16
N ALA A 52 6.74 1.58 -1.77
CA ALA A 52 6.46 0.21 -1.32
C ALA A 52 7.70 -0.69 -1.43
N LYS A 53 8.47 -0.59 -2.52
CA LYS A 53 9.75 -1.29 -2.69
C LYS A 53 10.79 -0.88 -1.65
N LEU A 54 10.85 0.41 -1.29
CA LEU A 54 11.74 0.91 -0.23
C LEU A 54 11.42 0.28 1.13
N LEU A 55 10.14 0.20 1.50
CA LEU A 55 9.73 -0.47 2.74
C LEU A 55 10.06 -1.97 2.70
N ALA A 56 9.81 -2.64 1.57
CA ALA A 56 10.19 -4.04 1.41
C ALA A 56 11.72 -4.25 1.51
N ALA A 57 12.52 -3.32 1.01
CA ALA A 57 13.97 -3.35 1.14
C ALA A 57 14.42 -3.18 2.60
N VAL A 58 13.76 -2.33 3.38
CA VAL A 58 14.02 -2.23 4.84
C VAL A 58 13.78 -3.57 5.52
N ASP A 59 12.69 -4.26 5.19
CA ASP A 59 12.42 -5.59 5.76
C ASP A 59 13.46 -6.63 5.36
N HIS A 60 13.83 -6.63 4.08
CA HIS A 60 14.75 -7.61 3.51
C HIS A 60 16.19 -7.45 4.02
N PHE A 61 16.67 -6.21 4.19
CA PHE A 61 18.06 -5.93 4.58
C PHE A 61 18.23 -5.58 6.06
N GLY A 62 17.16 -5.15 6.74
CA GLY A 62 17.21 -4.67 8.11
C GLY A 62 17.21 -5.77 9.15
N ASP A 63 17.88 -5.53 10.27
CA ASP A 63 17.73 -6.35 11.46
C ASP A 63 16.42 -6.04 12.21
N GLN A 64 16.14 -6.80 13.27
CA GLN A 64 14.91 -6.61 14.04
C GLN A 64 14.76 -5.21 14.62
N ALA A 65 15.86 -4.56 15.02
CA ALA A 65 15.80 -3.21 15.60
C ALA A 65 15.43 -2.16 14.55
N VAL A 66 15.95 -2.32 13.33
CA VAL A 66 15.59 -1.51 12.16
C VAL A 66 14.12 -1.71 11.80
N LYS A 67 13.65 -2.96 11.75
CA LYS A 67 12.24 -3.25 11.45
C LYS A 67 11.30 -2.60 12.47
N VAL A 68 11.59 -2.74 13.77
CA VAL A 68 10.82 -2.11 14.86
C VAL A 68 10.81 -0.59 14.73
N LEU A 69 11.95 0.05 14.43
CA LEU A 69 12.06 1.49 14.25
C LEU A 69 11.10 2.02 13.18
N VAL A 70 11.07 1.35 12.02
CA VAL A 70 10.21 1.74 10.90
C VAL A 70 8.74 1.42 11.20
N ALA A 71 8.46 0.26 11.79
CA ALA A 71 7.11 -0.14 12.17
C ALA A 71 6.48 0.82 13.19
N ASP A 72 7.23 1.25 14.20
CA ASP A 72 6.76 2.24 15.19
C ASP A 72 6.52 3.62 14.58
N ALA A 73 7.34 4.02 13.58
CA ALA A 73 7.10 5.25 12.83
C ALA A 73 5.80 5.17 12.00
N LEU A 74 5.54 4.02 11.36
CA LEU A 74 4.27 3.77 10.65
C LEU A 74 3.07 3.75 11.62
N ALA A 75 3.22 3.16 12.81
CA ALA A 75 2.20 3.17 13.85
C ALA A 75 1.85 4.59 14.30
N GLN A 76 2.87 5.44 14.49
CA GLN A 76 2.65 6.84 14.81
C GLN A 76 1.94 7.55 13.67
N ALA A 77 2.38 7.33 12.43
CA ALA A 77 1.77 7.92 11.24
C ALA A 77 0.29 7.54 11.11
N LEU A 78 -0.08 6.27 11.40
CA LEU A 78 -1.47 5.83 11.45
C LEU A 78 -2.28 6.61 12.49
N MET A 79 -1.78 6.69 13.71
CA MET A 79 -2.49 7.37 14.80
C MET A 79 -2.68 8.87 14.57
N THR A 80 -1.76 9.51 13.85
CA THR A 80 -1.85 10.93 13.51
C THR A 80 -2.54 11.18 12.17
N ALA A 81 -3.09 10.15 11.50
CA ALA A 81 -3.68 10.24 10.16
C ALA A 81 -2.73 10.80 9.09
N ARG A 82 -1.44 10.47 9.22
CA ARG A 82 -0.30 10.91 8.40
C ARG A 82 0.42 9.74 7.73
N LEU A 83 -0.28 8.61 7.55
CA LEU A 83 0.30 7.44 6.90
C LEU A 83 0.80 7.83 5.49
N PRO A 84 2.05 7.48 5.13
CA PRO A 84 2.53 7.63 3.76
C PRO A 84 1.54 6.98 2.80
N SER A 85 0.99 7.76 1.88
CA SER A 85 -0.10 7.35 1.02
C SER A 85 0.00 8.03 -0.33
N THR A 86 -0.50 7.35 -1.36
CA THR A 86 -0.66 7.94 -2.70
C THR A 86 -2.11 8.22 -2.99
N ARG A 87 -2.37 9.23 -3.81
CA ARG A 87 -3.69 9.48 -4.34
C ARG A 87 -3.92 8.62 -5.56
N LEU A 88 -4.93 7.76 -5.47
CA LEU A 88 -5.41 7.02 -6.62
C LEU A 88 -6.75 7.60 -7.10
N PRO A 89 -6.97 7.71 -8.43
CA PRO A 89 -8.28 8.06 -8.94
C PRO A 89 -9.28 6.96 -8.57
N ALA A 90 -10.46 7.37 -8.10
CA ALA A 90 -11.57 6.45 -7.86
C ALA A 90 -11.90 5.64 -9.13
N TRP A 91 -12.34 4.40 -8.92
CA TRP A 91 -12.79 3.52 -10.00
C TRP A 91 -13.89 4.21 -10.83
N GLY A 92 -13.72 4.24 -12.16
CA GLY A 92 -14.65 4.88 -13.11
C GLY A 92 -14.33 6.33 -13.49
N ALA A 93 -13.38 7.00 -12.82
CA ALA A 93 -12.98 8.37 -13.17
C ALA A 93 -12.33 8.50 -14.57
N GLY A 94 -11.76 7.41 -15.09
CA GLY A 94 -11.17 7.37 -16.45
C GLY A 94 -12.20 7.22 -17.58
N GLY A 95 -13.44 6.81 -17.28
CA GLY A 95 -14.48 6.56 -18.29
C GLY A 95 -15.19 7.81 -18.81
N PHE A 96 -15.10 8.93 -18.09
CA PHE A 96 -15.79 10.18 -18.43
C PHE A 96 -14.94 11.20 -19.20
N ALA A 97 -13.64 10.94 -19.38
CA ALA A 97 -12.77 11.84 -20.14
C ALA A 97 -13.02 11.83 -21.66
N GLY A 98 -13.79 10.86 -22.17
CA GLY A 98 -14.06 10.67 -23.60
C GLY A 98 -15.43 11.13 -24.11
N LEU A 99 -16.35 11.53 -23.23
CA LEU A 99 -17.67 12.04 -23.64
C LEU A 99 -17.72 13.55 -23.40
N GLY A 100 -17.45 14.28 -24.48
CA GLY A 100 -17.36 15.72 -24.48
C GLY A 100 -18.59 16.41 -23.86
N GLY A 101 -18.27 17.44 -23.08
CA GLY A 101 -19.13 18.60 -22.88
C GLY A 101 -20.13 18.50 -21.74
N LEU A 102 -19.66 18.62 -20.50
CA LEU A 102 -20.34 19.36 -19.43
C LEU A 102 -19.29 19.88 -18.43
N ASP A 103 -18.94 21.17 -18.55
CA ASP A 103 -18.13 21.92 -17.58
C ASP A 103 -18.86 22.07 -16.24
N GLY A 104 -18.72 21.07 -15.38
CA GLY A 104 -19.07 21.15 -13.96
C GLY A 104 -17.92 20.67 -13.09
N PRO A 105 -17.74 21.19 -11.85
CA PRO A 105 -16.69 20.76 -10.95
C PRO A 105 -17.06 19.40 -10.34
N LEU A 106 -17.11 18.35 -11.16
CA LEU A 106 -17.12 16.98 -10.69
C LEU A 106 -15.71 16.70 -10.16
N ARG A 107 -15.55 16.97 -8.87
CA ARG A 107 -14.40 16.56 -8.06
C ARG A 107 -13.95 15.18 -8.49
N THR A 108 -12.78 15.11 -9.07
CA THR A 108 -12.06 13.85 -9.22
C THR A 108 -11.88 13.30 -7.79
N ASN A 109 -12.67 12.28 -7.43
CA ASN A 109 -12.63 11.69 -6.09
C ASN A 109 -11.33 10.87 -5.97
N SER A 110 -10.21 11.57 -5.81
CA SER A 110 -8.92 10.96 -5.51
C SER A 110 -8.83 10.73 -4.01
N ARG A 111 -8.31 9.57 -3.61
CA ARG A 111 -8.28 9.12 -2.22
C ARG A 111 -6.92 8.56 -1.87
N ASN A 112 -6.52 8.74 -0.62
CA ASN A 112 -5.23 8.31 -0.09
C ASN A 112 -5.25 6.81 0.18
N VAL A 113 -4.28 6.09 -0.39
CA VAL A 113 -4.13 4.65 -0.25
C VAL A 113 -2.79 4.35 0.41
N GLY A 114 -2.80 3.60 1.51
CA GLY A 114 -1.60 3.18 2.22
C GLY A 114 -0.82 2.09 1.49
N PRO A 115 0.37 1.69 1.97
CA PRO A 115 1.24 0.75 1.26
C PRO A 115 0.61 -0.63 0.98
N LEU A 116 -0.07 -1.24 1.94
CA LEU A 116 -0.66 -2.58 1.76
C LEU A 116 -1.93 -2.52 0.93
N GLU A 117 -2.77 -1.50 1.14
CA GLU A 117 -3.98 -1.28 0.34
C GLU A 117 -3.61 -0.98 -1.12
N PHE A 118 -2.50 -0.28 -1.34
CA PHE A 118 -1.97 0.00 -2.66
C PHE A 118 -1.59 -1.28 -3.39
N LEU A 119 -0.93 -2.24 -2.73
CA LEU A 119 -0.64 -3.54 -3.34
C LEU A 119 -1.93 -4.30 -3.70
N CYS A 120 -2.95 -4.28 -2.84
CA CYS A 120 -4.24 -4.89 -3.15
C CYS A 120 -4.93 -4.22 -4.35
N VAL A 121 -4.83 -2.90 -4.49
CA VAL A 121 -5.34 -2.18 -5.66
C VAL A 121 -4.54 -2.56 -6.91
N TRP A 122 -3.22 -2.56 -6.84
CA TRP A 122 -2.33 -2.85 -7.97
C TRP A 122 -2.41 -4.30 -8.46
N LEU A 123 -2.76 -5.23 -7.58
CA LEU A 123 -3.02 -6.62 -7.96
C LEU A 123 -4.30 -6.78 -8.82
N VAL A 124 -5.28 -5.88 -8.64
CA VAL A 124 -6.59 -5.94 -9.32
C VAL A 124 -6.61 -5.11 -10.59
N ARG A 125 -5.84 -4.02 -10.64
CA ARG A 125 -5.78 -3.13 -11.81
C ARG A 125 -4.36 -2.67 -12.06
N ASP A 126 -4.07 -2.35 -13.31
CA ASP A 126 -2.79 -1.77 -13.68
C ASP A 126 -2.66 -0.39 -13.04
N VAL A 127 -1.54 -0.23 -12.34
CA VAL A 127 -1.13 1.03 -11.73
C VAL A 127 0.26 1.33 -12.27
N SER A 128 0.48 2.54 -12.76
CA SER A 128 1.76 2.98 -13.36
C SER A 128 2.16 2.21 -14.63
N ASP A 129 1.20 1.90 -15.50
CA ASP A 129 1.40 1.21 -16.79
C ASP A 129 2.08 -0.17 -16.69
N GLU A 130 2.11 -0.76 -15.48
CA GLU A 130 2.69 -2.05 -15.17
C GLU A 130 1.67 -2.92 -14.41
N THR A 131 1.56 -4.19 -14.80
CA THR A 131 0.73 -5.18 -14.11
C THR A 131 1.49 -5.77 -12.93
N LEU A 132 0.90 -5.85 -11.74
CA LEU A 132 1.50 -6.59 -10.64
C LEU A 132 1.16 -8.08 -10.74
N SER A 133 2.16 -8.94 -10.91
CA SER A 133 1.95 -10.40 -10.90
C SER A 133 1.58 -10.89 -9.49
N GLY A 134 0.90 -12.03 -9.41
CA GLY A 134 0.56 -12.65 -8.10
C GLY A 134 1.81 -12.96 -7.27
N GLU A 135 2.88 -13.45 -7.91
CA GLU A 135 4.16 -13.74 -7.25
C GLU A 135 4.86 -12.47 -6.73
N ALA A 136 4.86 -11.40 -7.54
CA ALA A 136 5.42 -10.11 -7.13
C ALA A 136 4.62 -9.50 -5.98
N PHE A 137 3.29 -9.61 -6.01
CA PHE A 137 2.43 -9.24 -4.90
C PHE A 137 2.73 -10.07 -3.64
N GLU A 138 2.81 -11.40 -3.75
CA GLU A 138 3.09 -12.27 -2.61
C GLU A 138 4.40 -11.89 -1.93
N THR A 139 5.44 -11.66 -2.74
CA THR A 139 6.76 -11.23 -2.26
C THR A 139 6.68 -9.88 -1.55
N ALA A 140 6.11 -8.86 -2.20
CA ALA A 140 6.06 -7.51 -1.65
C ALA A 140 5.18 -7.42 -0.38
N ALA A 141 4.02 -8.07 -0.40
CA ALA A 141 3.11 -8.12 0.73
C ALA A 141 3.72 -8.88 1.92
N THR A 142 4.45 -9.98 1.68
CA THR A 142 5.17 -10.70 2.74
C THR A 142 6.12 -9.77 3.48
N TYR A 143 6.97 -9.02 2.76
CA TYR A 143 7.92 -8.10 3.37
C TYR A 143 7.23 -6.96 4.13
N LEU A 144 6.17 -6.38 3.57
CA LEU A 144 5.44 -5.29 4.25
C LEU A 144 4.71 -5.77 5.51
N ILE A 145 4.09 -6.96 5.45
CA ILE A 145 3.43 -7.55 6.62
C ILE A 145 4.46 -7.90 7.69
N ASP A 146 5.60 -8.50 7.33
CA ASP A 146 6.69 -8.82 8.27
C ASP A 146 7.24 -7.54 8.93
N LEU A 147 7.50 -6.51 8.13
CA LEU A 147 7.98 -5.20 8.61
C LEU A 147 7.05 -4.61 9.65
N VAL A 148 5.75 -4.48 9.31
CA VAL A 148 4.76 -3.91 10.23
C VAL A 148 4.57 -4.83 11.45
N SER A 149 4.66 -6.14 11.28
CA SER A 149 4.55 -7.13 12.36
C SER A 149 5.72 -7.11 13.33
N ALA A 150 6.86 -6.49 12.97
CA ALA A 150 7.96 -6.29 13.91
C ALA A 150 7.55 -5.45 15.14
N SER A 151 6.53 -4.59 15.02
CA SER A 151 5.90 -3.89 16.14
C SER A 151 4.47 -4.39 16.36
N PRO A 152 4.17 -5.06 17.49
CA PRO A 152 2.81 -5.54 17.78
C PRO A 152 1.75 -4.42 17.78
N ARG A 153 2.15 -3.21 18.20
CA ARG A 153 1.29 -2.02 18.15
C ARG A 153 0.99 -1.62 16.71
N ALA A 154 2.00 -1.60 15.85
CA ALA A 154 1.83 -1.26 14.45
C ALA A 154 0.90 -2.27 13.75
N ALA A 155 1.13 -3.57 13.96
CA ALA A 155 0.29 -4.64 13.41
C ALA A 155 -1.18 -4.48 13.82
N ALA A 156 -1.46 -4.27 15.11
CA ALA A 156 -2.83 -4.09 15.59
C ALA A 156 -3.52 -2.87 14.94
N LEU A 157 -2.84 -1.71 14.90
CA LEU A 157 -3.38 -0.49 14.30
C LEU A 157 -3.62 -0.66 12.79
N TYR A 158 -2.73 -1.35 12.09
CA TYR A 158 -2.87 -1.58 10.65
C TYR A 158 -4.03 -2.53 10.36
N VAL A 159 -4.17 -3.62 11.12
CA VAL A 159 -5.32 -4.53 11.02
C VAL A 159 -6.64 -3.80 11.24
N ASP A 160 -6.72 -2.94 12.25
CA ASP A 160 -7.93 -2.16 12.53
C ASP A 160 -8.26 -1.18 11.40
N LYS A 161 -7.24 -0.52 10.83
CA LYS A 161 -7.40 0.31 9.63
C LYS A 161 -7.93 -0.50 8.45
N LEU A 162 -7.32 -1.64 8.14
CA LEU A 162 -7.74 -2.47 6.99
C LEU A 162 -9.20 -2.94 7.13
N ARG A 163 -9.63 -3.29 8.35
CA ARG A 163 -11.04 -3.62 8.62
C ARG A 163 -11.96 -2.43 8.40
N ALA A 164 -11.57 -1.23 8.82
CA ALA A 164 -12.35 -0.02 8.58
C ALA A 164 -12.48 0.26 7.07
N ASP A 165 -11.38 0.16 6.33
CA ASP A 165 -11.35 0.39 4.88
C ASP A 165 -12.18 -0.66 4.10
N ALA A 166 -12.18 -1.92 4.55
CA ALA A 166 -13.02 -2.97 3.96
C ALA A 166 -14.51 -2.79 4.29
N GLY A 167 -14.82 -2.29 5.49
CA GLY A 167 -16.17 -2.15 6.01
C GLY A 167 -16.93 -0.91 5.56
N ASP A 168 -16.28 0.08 4.92
CA ASP A 168 -16.93 1.29 4.40
C ASP A 168 -17.25 1.18 2.89
N PRO A 169 -18.48 0.78 2.50
CA PRO A 169 -18.88 0.69 1.10
C PRO A 169 -19.03 2.07 0.43
N THR A 170 -19.05 3.16 1.19
CA THR A 170 -19.37 4.51 0.74
C THR A 170 -18.16 5.25 0.14
N GLU A 171 -16.94 4.74 0.36
CA GLU A 171 -15.73 5.46 -0.02
C GLU A 171 -15.36 5.37 -1.52
N GLY A 172 -15.90 4.42 -2.28
CA GLY A 172 -15.72 4.31 -3.74
C GLY A 172 -14.27 4.10 -4.22
N LEU A 173 -13.31 3.98 -3.30
CA LEU A 173 -11.88 3.74 -3.56
C LEU A 173 -11.63 2.29 -4.02
N HIS A 174 -12.33 1.36 -3.38
CA HIS A 174 -12.21 -0.06 -3.61
C HIS A 174 -13.48 -0.57 -4.29
N ASN A 175 -13.34 -1.27 -5.42
CA ASN A 175 -14.45 -2.06 -5.93
C ASN A 175 -14.70 -3.25 -4.99
N ALA A 176 -15.77 -4.02 -5.22
CA ALA A 176 -16.08 -5.19 -4.39
C ALA A 176 -14.90 -6.19 -4.30
N GLN A 177 -14.10 -6.28 -5.36
CA GLN A 177 -12.91 -7.15 -5.43
C GLN A 177 -11.80 -6.65 -4.49
N THR A 178 -11.36 -5.40 -4.60
CA THR A 178 -10.29 -4.86 -3.73
C THR A 178 -10.71 -4.87 -2.26
N ARG A 179 -11.99 -4.61 -1.94
CA ARG A 179 -12.47 -4.73 -0.54
C ARG A 179 -12.33 -6.16 -0.01
N ARG A 180 -12.69 -7.18 -0.80
CA ARG A 180 -12.48 -8.59 -0.41
C ARG A 180 -11.01 -8.92 -0.19
N LEU A 181 -10.11 -8.36 -1.00
CA LEU A 181 -8.67 -8.54 -0.80
C LEU A 181 -8.19 -7.92 0.52
N ILE A 182 -8.64 -6.70 0.83
CA ILE A 182 -8.31 -6.00 2.08
C ILE A 182 -8.93 -6.71 3.29
N GLU A 183 -10.16 -7.20 3.18
CA GLU A 183 -10.82 -8.00 4.20
C GLU A 183 -10.06 -9.31 4.45
N THR A 184 -9.74 -10.06 3.38
CA THR A 184 -8.92 -11.29 3.47
C THR A 184 -7.58 -11.01 4.15
N LEU A 185 -6.90 -9.92 3.76
CA LEU A 185 -5.64 -9.49 4.36
C LEU A 185 -5.80 -9.26 5.87
N ALA A 186 -6.79 -8.46 6.27
CA ALA A 186 -7.02 -8.09 7.65
C ALA A 186 -7.41 -9.29 8.52
N GLU A 187 -8.29 -10.16 8.03
CA GLU A 187 -8.76 -11.34 8.76
C GLU A 187 -7.63 -12.36 9.00
N ARG A 188 -6.88 -12.68 7.93
CA ARG A 188 -5.78 -13.65 8.00
C ARG A 188 -4.65 -13.15 8.89
N TRP A 189 -4.31 -11.87 8.75
CA TRP A 189 -3.28 -11.28 9.60
C TRP A 189 -3.71 -11.24 11.07
N ALA A 190 -4.96 -10.86 11.36
CA ALA A 190 -5.48 -10.87 12.72
C ALA A 190 -5.59 -12.28 13.34
N ALA A 191 -5.77 -13.31 12.51
CA ALA A 191 -5.77 -14.71 12.95
C ALA A 191 -4.37 -15.21 13.33
N GLY A 192 -3.31 -14.44 13.05
CA GLY A 192 -1.93 -14.82 13.33
C GLY A 192 -1.32 -15.74 12.27
N ASP A 193 -1.89 -15.79 11.07
CA ASP A 193 -1.29 -16.50 9.94
C ASP A 193 0.09 -15.86 9.61
N ALA A 194 1.05 -16.69 9.19
CA ALA A 194 2.38 -16.21 8.83
C ALA A 194 2.30 -15.21 7.65
N PRO A 195 3.17 -14.18 7.57
CA PRO A 195 3.12 -13.15 6.54
C PRO A 195 2.99 -13.68 5.10
N ALA A 196 3.73 -14.73 4.77
CA ALA A 196 3.68 -15.38 3.45
C ALA A 196 2.34 -16.09 3.18
N GLU A 197 1.73 -16.71 4.19
CA GLU A 197 0.42 -17.37 4.05
C GLU A 197 -0.71 -16.35 3.91
N VAL A 198 -0.62 -15.23 4.65
CA VAL A 198 -1.53 -14.09 4.48
C VAL A 198 -1.45 -13.55 3.05
N ALA A 199 -0.24 -13.27 2.56
CA ALA A 199 -0.03 -12.75 1.21
C ALA A 199 -0.56 -13.71 0.13
N ARG A 200 -0.26 -15.02 0.26
CA ARG A 200 -0.76 -16.05 -0.65
C ARG A 200 -2.29 -16.19 -0.61
N ALA A 201 -2.91 -16.04 0.56
CA ALA A 201 -4.38 -16.05 0.66
C ALA A 201 -5.00 -14.92 -0.16
N VAL A 202 -4.46 -13.71 -0.07
CA VAL A 202 -4.94 -12.55 -0.86
C VAL A 202 -4.73 -12.77 -2.36
N ALA A 203 -3.56 -13.27 -2.78
CA ALA A 203 -3.28 -13.57 -4.18
C ALA A 203 -4.27 -14.58 -4.78
N ARG A 204 -4.57 -15.66 -4.03
CA ARG A 204 -5.57 -16.66 -4.42
C ARG A 204 -6.98 -16.08 -4.52
N THR A 205 -7.38 -15.21 -3.60
CA THR A 205 -8.67 -14.51 -3.68
C THR A 205 -8.76 -13.68 -4.97
N ALA A 206 -7.70 -12.94 -5.32
CA ALA A 206 -7.66 -12.14 -6.54
C ALA A 206 -7.73 -12.99 -7.82
N GLU A 207 -7.08 -14.16 -7.83
CA GLU A 207 -7.15 -15.11 -8.94
C GLU A 207 -8.56 -15.70 -9.09
N ALA A 208 -9.20 -16.11 -7.99
CA ALA A 208 -10.57 -16.62 -7.99
C ALA A 208 -11.56 -15.58 -8.55
N ASP A 209 -11.42 -14.32 -8.16
CA ASP A 209 -12.28 -13.22 -8.63
C ASP A 209 -12.11 -12.94 -10.13
N ARG A 210 -10.87 -12.99 -10.64
CA ARG A 210 -10.59 -12.91 -12.08
C ARG A 210 -11.19 -14.08 -12.84
N GLY A 211 -11.11 -15.28 -12.28
CA GLY A 211 -11.78 -16.47 -12.80
C GLY A 211 -13.28 -16.26 -12.92
N ALA A 212 -13.96 -15.92 -11.83
CA ALA A 212 -15.42 -15.73 -11.80
C ALA A 212 -15.90 -14.67 -12.82
N THR A 213 -15.18 -13.56 -12.93
CA THR A 213 -15.47 -12.49 -13.90
C THR A 213 -15.36 -12.99 -15.34
N ARG A 214 -14.34 -13.80 -15.66
CA ARG A 214 -14.16 -14.39 -17.01
C ARG A 214 -15.30 -15.34 -17.39
N TRP A 215 -15.89 -16.03 -16.43
CA TRP A 215 -17.03 -16.95 -16.64
C TRP A 215 -18.39 -16.25 -16.61
N GLY A 216 -18.44 -14.92 -16.38
CA GLY A 216 -19.68 -14.14 -16.35
C GLY A 216 -20.55 -14.38 -15.11
N LEU A 217 -20.00 -14.97 -14.05
CA LEU A 217 -20.72 -15.16 -12.79
C LEU A 217 -20.49 -13.95 -11.88
N PRO A 218 -21.55 -13.24 -11.45
CA PRO A 218 -21.38 -12.13 -10.50
C PRO A 218 -20.85 -12.66 -9.16
N LEU A 219 -19.84 -11.98 -8.61
CA LEU A 219 -19.36 -12.23 -7.25
C LEU A 219 -20.48 -11.87 -6.25
N ARG A 220 -20.93 -12.85 -5.45
CA ARG A 220 -21.92 -12.69 -4.38
C ARG A 220 -21.28 -12.08 -3.15
#